data_AF-D8RZV9-F1
#
_entry.id   AF-D8RZV9-F1
#
_cell.length_a   1.000
_cell.length_b   1.000
_cell.length_c   1.000
_cell.angle_alpha   90.00
_cell.angle_beta   90.00
_cell.angle_gamma   90.00
#
_symmetry.space_group_name_H-M   'P 1'
#
loop_
_entity.id
_entity.type
_entity.pdbx_description
1 polymer ?
#
loop_
_entity_poly.entity_id
_entity_poly.type
_entity_poly.pdbx_seq_one_letter_code
_entity_poly.pdbx_strand_id
1 'polypeptide(L)'
;EYYYSGGITTSNPGRTPYGRPVNTVELGRTQVPKEVFEDYLREISPRYTVHTYSILSHNCNNFSNEVAQFLLKVDIPDYILRLPQDVITTPMGYLLR
;
A
#
# COMPACT_ATOMS: atom_id res chain seq x y z
N GLU A 1 8.14 -7.67 -4.49
CA GLU A 1 7.27 -6.53 -4.12
C GLU A 1 6.07 -7.09 -3.38
N TYR A 2 5.58 -6.38 -2.37
CA TYR A 2 4.38 -6.75 -1.60
C TYR A 2 3.35 -5.64 -1.76
N TYR A 3 2.09 -5.99 -2.03
CA TYR A 3 1.02 -5.02 -2.28
C TYR A 3 -0.35 -5.58 -1.91
N TYR A 4 -1.34 -4.70 -1.79
CA TYR A 4 -2.72 -5.07 -1.50
C TYR A 4 -3.61 -4.88 -2.72
N SER A 5 -4.21 -5.99 -3.20
CA SER A 5 -5.09 -6.02 -4.37
C SER A 5 -6.22 -7.04 -4.17
N GLY A 6 -7.06 -6.83 -3.15
CA GLY A 6 -8.08 -7.80 -2.70
C GLY A 6 -7.54 -8.89 -1.76
N GLY A 7 -6.24 -8.83 -1.49
CA GLY A 7 -5.48 -9.68 -0.58
C GLY A 7 -4.03 -9.17 -0.54
N ILE A 8 -3.28 -9.48 0.51
CA ILE A 8 -1.84 -9.22 0.51
C ILE A 8 -1.20 -10.18 -0.48
N THR A 9 -0.53 -9.62 -1.48
CA THR A 9 0.08 -10.35 -2.59
C THR A 9 1.56 -10.03 -2.68
N THR A 10 2.35 -11.01 -3.12
CA THR A 10 3.76 -10.83 -3.41
C THR A 10 4.06 -11.19 -4.87
N SER A 11 4.95 -10.44 -5.50
CA SER A 11 5.40 -10.70 -6.87
C SER A 11 6.87 -10.29 -7.04
N ASN A 12 7.46 -10.62 -8.19
CA ASN A 12 8.78 -10.12 -8.53
C ASN A 12 8.71 -8.61 -8.85
N PRO A 13 9.58 -7.76 -8.28
CA PRO A 13 9.56 -6.32 -8.54
C PRO A 13 9.51 -5.97 -10.02
N GLY A 14 8.52 -5.16 -10.43
CA GLY A 14 8.37 -4.68 -11.81
C GLY A 14 7.96 -5.78 -12.81
N ARG A 15 7.38 -6.87 -12.33
CA ARG A 15 6.85 -7.99 -13.14
C ARG A 15 5.33 -8.13 -13.01
N THR A 16 4.65 -7.21 -12.33
CA THR A 16 3.18 -7.17 -12.32
C THR A 16 2.64 -6.72 -13.67
N PRO A 17 1.32 -6.91 -13.92
CA PRO A 17 0.68 -6.36 -15.11
C PRO A 17 0.84 -4.84 -15.26
N TYR A 18 1.13 -4.13 -14.17
CA TYR A 18 1.37 -2.69 -14.15
C TYR A 18 2.78 -2.29 -14.64
N GLY A 19 3.67 -3.25 -14.90
CA GLY A 19 5.00 -3.01 -15.47
C GLY A 19 6.00 -2.44 -14.46
N ARG A 20 6.87 -1.54 -14.93
CA ARG A 20 7.89 -0.90 -14.08
C ARG A 20 7.29 0.32 -13.36
N PRO A 21 7.72 0.59 -12.10
CA PRO A 21 7.25 1.77 -11.38
C PRO A 21 7.65 3.06 -12.11
N VAL A 22 6.72 4.02 -12.18
CA VAL A 22 6.96 5.35 -12.76
C VAL A 22 7.93 6.16 -11.90
N ASN A 23 7.85 5.99 -10.58
CA ASN A 23 8.74 6.61 -9.61
C ASN A 23 9.09 5.62 -8.50
N THR A 24 10.28 5.74 -7.93
CA THR A 24 10.74 4.94 -6.79
C THR A 24 11.26 5.87 -5.72
N VAL A 25 10.76 5.70 -4.50
CA VAL A 25 11.15 6.51 -3.32
C VAL A 25 11.85 5.59 -2.33
N GLU A 26 13.08 5.93 -1.95
CA GLU A 26 13.78 5.23 -0.87
C GLU A 26 13.24 5.70 0.49
N LEU A 27 12.71 4.77 1.28
CA LEU A 27 12.19 5.07 2.62
C LEU A 27 13.22 4.85 3.74
N GLY A 28 14.24 4.01 3.49
CA GLY A 28 15.29 3.70 4.45
C GLY A 28 15.67 2.23 4.48
N ARG A 29 16.31 1.81 5.58
CA ARG A 29 16.78 0.44 5.81
C ARG A 29 16.23 -0.08 7.13
N THR A 30 15.71 -1.31 7.09
CA THR A 30 15.19 -1.99 8.27
C THR A 30 16.12 -3.11 8.71
N GLN A 31 16.11 -3.41 10.02
CA GLN A 31 16.78 -4.57 10.58
C GLN A 31 15.81 -5.75 10.78
N VAL A 32 14.52 -5.56 10.46
CA VAL A 32 13.52 -6.62 10.55
C VAL A 32 13.87 -7.73 9.55
N PRO A 33 14.10 -8.98 10.01
CA PRO A 33 14.34 -10.10 9.13
C PRO A 33 13.15 -10.36 8.21
N LYS A 34 13.42 -10.92 7.04
CA LYS A 34 12.37 -11.19 6.05
C LYS A 34 11.30 -12.11 6.61
N GLU A 35 11.70 -13.13 7.37
CA GLU A 35 10.79 -14.11 7.97
C GLU A 35 9.84 -13.43 8.95
N VAL A 36 10.36 -12.54 9.81
CA VAL A 36 9.55 -11.75 10.75
C VAL A 36 8.59 -10.82 10.02
N PHE A 37 9.03 -10.23 8.90
CA PHE A 37 8.16 -9.42 8.07
C PHE A 37 7.04 -10.24 7.43
N GLU A 38 7.34 -11.43 6.91
CA GLU A 38 6.33 -12.32 6.32
C GLU A 38 5.36 -12.87 7.38
N ASP A 39 5.81 -13.10 8.61
CA ASP A 39 4.97 -13.43 9.76
C ASP A 39 3.99 -12.30 10.08
N TYR A 40 4.50 -11.06 10.14
CA TYR A 40 3.69 -9.87 10.32
C TYR A 40 2.65 -9.72 9.20
N LEU A 41 3.03 -9.92 7.93
CA LEU A 41 2.08 -9.88 6.81
C LEU A 41 0.97 -10.92 6.94
N ARG A 42 1.29 -12.14 7.41
CA ARG A 42 0.28 -13.17 7.69
C ARG A 42 -0.65 -12.76 8.82
N GLU A 43 -0.13 -12.15 9.88
CA GLU A 43 -0.90 -11.66 11.03
C GLU A 43 -1.92 -10.59 10.62
N ILE A 44 -1.52 -9.64 9.75
CA ILE A 44 -2.40 -8.54 9.33
C ILE A 44 -3.33 -8.93 8.16
N SER A 45 -3.05 -10.03 7.46
CA SER A 45 -3.82 -10.46 6.29
C SER A 45 -5.35 -10.52 6.48
N PRO A 46 -5.90 -10.90 7.66
CA PRO A 46 -7.35 -10.87 7.88
C PRO A 46 -7.99 -9.47 7.76
N ARG A 47 -7.20 -8.39 7.91
CA ARG A 47 -7.65 -6.99 7.71
C ARG A 47 -7.51 -6.51 6.26
N TYR A 48 -6.86 -7.29 5.41
CA TYR A 48 -6.54 -6.94 4.02
C TYR A 48 -7.15 -7.97 3.08
N THR A 49 -8.47 -7.88 2.90
CA THR A 49 -9.29 -8.81 2.11
C THR A 49 -10.03 -8.10 0.99
N VAL A 50 -10.64 -8.82 0.05
CA VAL A 50 -11.45 -8.20 -1.00
C VAL A 50 -12.63 -7.40 -0.43
N HIS A 51 -13.21 -7.86 0.67
CA HIS A 51 -14.36 -7.22 1.31
C HIS A 51 -14.00 -5.95 2.08
N THR A 52 -12.75 -5.83 2.52
CA THR A 52 -12.26 -4.66 3.26
C THR A 52 -11.62 -3.62 2.35
N TYR A 53 -11.44 -3.94 1.06
CA TYR A 53 -10.80 -3.03 0.12
C TYR A 53 -11.69 -1.82 -0.15
N SER A 54 -11.13 -0.63 0.03
CA SER A 54 -11.77 0.65 -0.28
C SER A 54 -10.78 1.53 -1.03
N ILE A 55 -11.15 1.96 -2.24
CA ILE A 55 -10.35 2.88 -3.06
C ILE A 55 -10.01 4.15 -2.27
N LEU A 56 -10.90 4.61 -1.39
CA LEU A 56 -10.77 5.89 -0.71
C LEU A 56 -10.04 5.81 0.62
N SER A 57 -10.18 4.70 1.35
CA SER A 57 -9.83 4.65 2.76
C SER A 57 -9.07 3.40 3.19
N HIS A 58 -8.99 2.37 2.35
CA HIS A 58 -8.31 1.12 2.69
C HIS A 58 -7.83 0.42 1.41
N ASN A 59 -6.79 1.00 0.80
CA ASN A 59 -6.24 0.58 -0.48
C ASN A 59 -4.74 0.22 -0.36
N CYS A 60 -4.08 0.01 -1.49
CA CYS A 60 -2.65 -0.31 -1.56
C CYS A 60 -1.73 0.74 -0.93
N ASN A 61 -2.11 2.02 -0.91
CA ASN A 61 -1.34 3.10 -0.28
C ASN A 61 -1.44 3.00 1.25
N ASN A 62 -2.64 2.73 1.79
CA ASN A 62 -2.82 2.52 3.24
C ASN A 62 -2.02 1.30 3.72
N PHE A 63 -2.07 0.20 2.96
CA PHE A 63 -1.25 -0.98 3.22
C PHE A 63 0.25 -0.65 3.22
N SER A 64 0.72 0.07 2.19
CA SER A 64 2.13 0.46 2.08
C SER A 64 2.58 1.34 3.25
N ASN A 65 1.71 2.23 3.73
CA ASN A 65 1.98 3.05 4.90
C ASN A 65 2.08 2.23 6.18
N GLU A 66 1.17 1.29 6.41
CA GLU A 66 1.23 0.42 7.58
C GLU A 66 2.51 -0.43 7.60
N VAL A 67 2.90 -0.97 6.43
CA VAL A 67 4.16 -1.70 6.27
C VAL A 67 5.38 -0.81 6.50
N ALA A 68 5.38 0.43 5.99
CA ALA A 68 6.46 1.39 6.24
C ALA A 68 6.58 1.72 7.74
N GLN A 69 5.46 1.91 8.43
CA GLN A 69 5.42 2.13 9.87
C GLN A 69 5.92 0.92 10.69
N PHE A 70 5.60 -0.30 10.24
CA PHE A 70 6.13 -1.51 10.86
C PHE A 70 7.64 -1.62 10.71
N LEU A 71 8.15 -1.48 9.47
CA LEU A 71 9.57 -1.72 9.16
C LEU A 71 10.50 -0.59 9.60
N LEU A 72 10.03 0.65 9.53
CA LEU A 72 10.88 1.85 9.60
C LEU A 72 10.35 2.94 10.54
N LYS A 73 9.12 2.82 11.05
CA LYS A 73 8.45 3.87 11.86
C LYS A 73 8.32 5.21 11.12
N VAL A 74 8.12 5.15 9.81
CA VAL A 74 7.90 6.32 8.94
C VAL A 74 6.65 6.13 8.10
N ASP A 75 6.05 7.26 7.70
CA ASP A 75 4.97 7.27 6.72
C ASP A 75 5.53 7.33 5.30
N ILE A 76 4.74 6.85 4.33
CA ILE A 76 4.99 7.12 2.92
C ILE A 76 4.65 8.59 2.61
N PRO A 77 5.17 9.17 1.50
CA PRO A 77 4.91 10.56 1.18
C PRO A 77 3.42 10.94 1.16
N ASP A 78 3.07 12.03 1.85
CA ASP A 78 1.69 12.48 2.06
C ASP A 78 0.90 12.69 0.77
N TYR A 79 1.54 13.06 -0.34
CA TYR A 79 0.85 13.25 -1.62
C TYR A 79 0.28 11.92 -2.17
N ILE A 80 0.83 10.78 -1.77
CA ILE A 80 0.32 9.44 -2.13
C ILE A 80 -0.90 9.10 -1.28
N LEU A 81 -0.85 9.41 0.02
CA LEU A 81 -1.95 9.16 0.95
C LEU A 81 -3.14 10.08 0.72
N ARG A 82 -2.90 11.34 0.31
CA ARG A 82 -3.94 12.33 0.04
C ARG A 82 -4.57 12.20 -1.35
N LEU A 83 -3.99 11.41 -2.25
CA LEU A 83 -4.48 11.25 -3.62
C LEU A 83 -5.99 10.97 -3.71
N PRO A 84 -6.60 10.08 -2.89
CA PRO A 84 -8.04 9.85 -2.97
C PRO A 84 -8.85 11.10 -2.62
N GLN A 85 -8.43 11.85 -1.59
CA GLN A 85 -9.09 13.09 -1.18
C GLN A 85 -8.97 14.16 -2.27
N ASP A 86 -7.78 14.32 -2.84
CA ASP A 86 -7.52 15.27 -3.91
C ASP A 86 -8.41 14.98 -5.12
N VAL A 87 -8.60 13.70 -5.48
CA VAL A 87 -9.50 13.27 -6.56
C VAL A 87 -10.96 13.58 -6.23
N ILE A 88 -11.46 13.23 -5.03
CA ILE A 88 -12.86 13.49 -4.64
C ILE A 88 -13.22 14.98 -4.67
N THR A 89 -12.26 15.86 -4.40
CA THR A 89 -12.49 17.31 -4.45
C THR A 89 -12.65 17.87 -5.88
N THR A 90 -12.38 17.06 -6.90
CA THR A 90 -12.61 17.44 -8.30
C THR A 90 -14.07 17.20 -8.72
N PRO A 91 -14.58 17.91 -9.75
CA PRO A 91 -15.92 17.65 -10.29
C PRO A 91 -16.17 16.20 -10.71
N MET A 92 -15.13 15.50 -11.19
CA MET A 92 -15.21 14.08 -11.56
C MET A 92 -15.22 13.15 -10.34
N GLY A 93 -14.49 13.50 -9.28
CA GLY A 93 -14.45 12.71 -8.05
C GLY A 93 -15.76 12.68 -7.27
N TYR A 94 -16.62 13.70 -7.45
CA TYR A 94 -17.96 13.71 -6.86
C TYR A 94 -18.86 12.57 -7.37
N LEU A 95 -18.57 12.03 -8.55
CA LEU A 95 -19.27 10.89 -9.15
C LEU A 95 -18.77 9.53 -8.63
N LEU A 96 -17.64 9.50 -7.91
CA LEU A 96 -17.03 8.29 -7.34
C LEU A 96 -17.39 8.09 -5.86
N ARG A 97 -18.26 8.95 -5.31
CA ARG A 97 -18.83 8.81 -3.98
C ARG A 97 -19.90 7.73 -3.95
#